data_AF-A0A5J4QCH6-F1
#
_entry.id   AF-A0A5J4QCH6-F1
#
_cell.length_a   1.000
_cell.length_b   1.000
_cell.length_c   1.000
_cell.angle_alpha   90.00
_cell.angle_beta   90.00
_cell.angle_gamma   90.00
#
_symmetry.space_group_name_H-M   'P 1'
#
loop_
_entity.id
_entity.type
_entity.pdbx_description
1 polymer ?
#
loop_
_entity_poly.entity_id
_entity_poly.type
_entity_poly.pdbx_seq_one_letter_code
_entity_poly.pdbx_strand_id
1 'polypeptide(L)'
;MENYMVSARKYRPSTFESVMGQKSLTVTLKNAIASHKLAHAYLFCGPRGVGKTTCARIFAKTINCLSLTEQGEACNVCESCVSFNEQRSYNIHELDAASNNSVDDIRSLTEQVRVPPQVGKYKVYIIDEVHMLSSSAFNAFLKTLEEPPAHAVFILATTEKYKILPTILSRCQIYDFNRITVEDMVSYLMYVASKERITAEAEALNVIALKADGGMRDALSIFDQVVSFTGGNVTYEGVIENLNVLDYEYYFRLTDYFLENKVSEVLLLFNEVLNKGFEGGYFITGLSSHFRDMLVSKDPITLPLLEVGASIRERYRTQAQRCPLPFLYHAIKLCNDCDMNYRTSSNKRLLIELTLIQLAQSTASGEDTPGSGRSPKQEIKPIFTLLTPVTEQPETIVPNSAAPQESVLPVKGGKEKTIPSMKELQTGFSIKRIQKDSEKEPPLQEEWTGVSEENQKFDENELNLYWQEYAKQLPLERKAIAMRMQ
;
A
#
# COMPACT_ATOMS: atom_id res chain seq x y z
N MET A 1 26.81 -7.94 -28.42
CA MET A 1 25.46 -7.82 -27.84
C MET A 1 25.41 -6.44 -27.20
N GLU A 2 24.72 -5.49 -27.80
CA GLU A 2 24.47 -4.20 -27.13
C GLU A 2 23.64 -4.51 -25.88
N ASN A 3 24.10 -4.02 -24.72
CA ASN A 3 23.40 -4.27 -23.45
C ASN A 3 22.00 -3.66 -23.52
N TYR A 4 20.97 -4.51 -23.61
CA TYR A 4 19.58 -4.09 -23.50
C TYR A 4 19.39 -3.38 -22.16
N MET A 5 19.09 -2.08 -22.22
CA MET A 5 18.88 -1.24 -21.05
C MET A 5 17.41 -0.84 -21.01
N VAL A 6 16.73 -1.17 -19.91
CA VAL A 6 15.34 -0.80 -19.64
C VAL A 6 15.16 0.73 -19.77
N SER A 7 14.10 1.17 -20.42
CA SER A 7 13.77 2.57 -20.67
C SER A 7 13.73 3.40 -19.39
N ALA A 8 13.26 2.81 -18.28
CA ALA A 8 13.27 3.43 -16.96
C ALA A 8 14.67 3.87 -16.49
N ARG A 9 15.74 3.23 -16.99
CA ARG A 9 17.14 3.61 -16.73
C ARG A 9 17.71 4.50 -17.85
N LYS A 10 17.44 4.16 -19.11
CA LYS A 10 17.93 4.88 -20.30
C LYS A 10 17.44 6.32 -20.36
N TYR A 11 16.16 6.54 -20.03
CA TYR A 11 15.50 7.84 -20.05
C TYR A 11 15.45 8.52 -18.68
N ARG A 12 16.26 8.08 -17.71
CA ARG A 12 16.35 8.75 -16.41
C ARG A 12 16.78 10.22 -16.64
N PRO A 13 16.00 11.21 -16.18
CA PRO A 13 16.34 12.63 -16.29
C PRO A 13 17.76 12.94 -15.81
N SER A 14 18.48 13.78 -16.55
CA SER A 14 19.85 14.20 -16.22
C SER A 14 19.97 15.69 -15.89
N THR A 15 18.94 16.48 -16.23
CA THR A 15 18.83 17.92 -15.97
C THR A 15 17.50 18.24 -15.29
N PHE A 16 17.41 19.39 -14.63
CA PHE A 16 16.19 19.82 -13.94
C PHE A 16 15.01 20.02 -14.90
N GLU A 17 15.27 20.53 -16.11
CA GLU A 17 14.23 20.70 -17.14
C GLU A 17 13.63 19.38 -17.61
N SER A 18 14.40 18.30 -17.59
CA SER A 18 13.92 16.96 -17.99
C SER A 18 13.08 16.27 -16.91
N VAL A 19 12.94 16.86 -15.71
CA VAL A 19 12.11 16.30 -14.63
C VAL A 19 10.63 16.65 -14.86
N MET A 20 9.83 15.63 -15.13
CA MET A 20 8.40 15.78 -15.41
C MET A 20 7.58 16.06 -14.15
N GLY A 21 6.57 16.95 -14.28
CA GLY A 21 5.56 17.20 -13.24
C GLY A 21 6.02 18.00 -12.00
N GLN A 22 7.29 18.40 -11.90
CA GLN A 22 7.85 19.02 -10.69
C GLN A 22 8.42 20.43 -10.92
N LYS A 23 7.73 21.26 -11.72
CA LYS A 23 8.22 22.60 -12.11
C LYS A 23 8.48 23.53 -10.91
N SER A 24 7.58 23.55 -9.93
CA SER A 24 7.73 24.41 -8.73
C SER A 24 8.94 24.03 -7.86
N LEU A 25 9.17 22.72 -7.67
CA LEU A 25 10.30 22.22 -6.90
C LEU A 25 11.64 22.49 -7.60
N THR A 26 11.71 22.20 -8.90
CA THR A 26 12.93 22.40 -9.69
C THR A 26 13.34 23.86 -9.76
N VAL A 27 12.38 24.79 -9.90
CA VAL A 27 12.64 26.25 -9.84
C VAL A 27 13.17 26.66 -8.47
N THR A 28 12.57 26.16 -7.38
CA THR A 28 13.04 26.47 -6.01
C THR A 28 14.48 25.98 -5.79
N LEU A 29 14.81 24.76 -6.23
CA LEU A 29 16.16 24.22 -6.12
C LEU A 29 17.16 25.01 -6.98
N LYS A 30 16.81 25.38 -8.23
CA LYS A 30 17.63 26.25 -9.08
C LYS A 30 17.91 27.60 -8.40
N ASN A 31 16.89 28.22 -7.80
CA ASN A 31 17.03 29.49 -7.08
C ASN A 31 17.91 29.37 -5.82
N ALA A 32 17.83 28.25 -5.09
CA ALA A 32 18.67 28.00 -3.92
C ALA A 32 20.16 27.90 -4.30
N ILE A 33 20.46 27.26 -5.44
CA ILE A 33 21.81 27.18 -6.00
C ILE A 33 22.30 28.56 -6.45
N ALA A 34 21.49 29.29 -7.21
CA ALA A 34 21.86 30.60 -7.75
C ALA A 34 22.08 31.66 -6.65
N SER A 35 21.31 31.58 -5.56
CA SER A 35 21.45 32.49 -4.41
C SER A 35 22.54 32.06 -3.41
N HIS A 36 23.23 30.94 -3.65
CA HIS A 36 24.20 30.34 -2.72
C HIS A 36 23.66 30.10 -1.31
N LYS A 37 22.35 29.91 -1.16
CA LYS A 37 21.67 29.63 0.10
C LYS A 37 21.29 28.14 0.17
N LEU A 38 22.32 27.30 0.30
CA LEU A 38 22.13 25.85 0.46
C LEU A 38 21.89 25.51 1.93
N ALA A 39 20.90 24.67 2.19
CA ALA A 39 20.71 24.04 3.49
C ALA A 39 21.68 22.86 3.65
N HIS A 40 21.95 22.46 4.89
CA HIS A 40 22.74 21.28 5.19
C HIS A 40 21.95 19.98 4.97
N ALA A 41 20.61 20.01 5.08
CA ALA A 41 19.76 18.84 4.92
C ALA A 41 18.47 19.14 4.12
N TYR A 42 18.19 18.28 3.16
CA TYR A 42 17.01 18.28 2.30
C TYR A 42 16.25 16.98 2.48
N LEU A 43 14.92 17.05 2.59
CA LEU A 43 14.04 15.89 2.65
C LEU A 43 13.07 15.91 1.47
N PHE A 44 13.23 14.94 0.57
CA PHE A 44 12.39 14.73 -0.61
C PHE A 44 11.35 13.68 -0.27
N CYS A 45 10.10 14.12 -0.14
CA CYS A 45 8.95 13.27 0.21
C CYS A 45 8.06 13.08 -1.01
N GLY A 46 7.40 11.93 -1.13
CA GLY A 46 6.34 11.73 -2.12
C GLY A 46 6.24 10.30 -2.63
N PRO A 47 5.25 9.98 -3.47
CA PRO A 47 5.01 8.62 -3.94
C PRO A 47 6.21 7.98 -4.65
N ARG A 48 6.21 6.66 -4.79
CA ARG A 48 7.25 5.95 -5.54
C ARG A 48 7.20 6.37 -7.02
N GLY A 49 8.36 6.39 -7.68
CA GLY A 49 8.42 6.60 -9.14
C GLY A 49 8.27 8.05 -9.64
N VAL A 50 8.00 9.03 -8.76
CA VAL A 50 7.85 10.46 -9.13
C VAL A 50 9.16 11.23 -9.37
N GLY A 51 10.32 10.57 -9.19
CA GLY A 51 11.63 11.15 -9.52
C GLY A 51 12.44 11.72 -8.34
N LYS A 52 12.14 11.37 -7.09
CA LYS A 52 12.88 11.83 -5.88
C LYS A 52 14.39 11.62 -5.98
N THR A 53 14.84 10.37 -6.11
CA THR A 53 16.26 9.99 -6.21
C THR A 53 16.92 10.60 -7.45
N THR A 54 16.18 10.69 -8.56
CA THR A 54 16.67 11.33 -9.77
C THR A 54 16.93 12.82 -9.55
N CYS A 55 15.99 13.53 -8.94
CA CYS A 55 16.13 14.95 -8.60
C CYS A 55 17.28 15.16 -7.60
N ALA A 56 17.44 14.27 -6.61
CA ALA A 56 18.55 14.31 -5.66
C ALA A 56 19.90 14.21 -6.37
N ARG A 57 20.04 13.31 -7.34
CA ARG A 57 21.24 13.15 -8.16
C ARG A 57 21.54 14.38 -9.02
N ILE A 58 20.51 14.95 -9.65
CA ILE A 58 20.65 16.19 -10.45
C ILE A 58 21.09 17.35 -9.55
N PHE A 59 20.49 17.48 -8.36
CA PHE A 59 20.83 18.51 -7.39
C PHE A 59 22.27 18.36 -6.88
N ALA A 60 22.68 17.15 -6.47
CA ALA A 60 24.03 16.85 -6.02
C ALA A 60 25.09 17.21 -7.09
N LYS A 61 24.81 16.83 -8.34
CA LYS A 61 25.66 17.14 -9.49
C LYS A 61 25.74 18.64 -9.76
N THR A 62 24.61 19.35 -9.68
CA THR A 62 24.56 20.79 -9.99
C THR A 62 25.29 21.62 -8.93
N ILE A 63 25.18 21.26 -7.64
CA ILE A 63 25.89 21.95 -6.55
C ILE A 63 27.42 21.87 -6.69
N ASN A 64 27.95 20.73 -7.16
CA ASN A 64 29.39 20.52 -7.33
C ASN A 64 29.93 20.91 -8.72
N CYS A 65 29.07 21.41 -9.61
CA CYS A 65 29.47 21.84 -10.94
C CYS A 65 30.38 23.07 -10.88
N LEU A 66 31.49 23.05 -11.64
CA LEU A 66 32.45 24.17 -11.68
C LEU A 66 31.97 25.35 -12.53
N SER A 67 31.13 25.10 -13.51
CA SER A 67 30.57 26.12 -14.40
C SER A 67 29.10 25.79 -14.61
N LEU A 68 28.22 26.56 -13.97
CA LEU A 68 26.78 26.45 -14.19
C LEU A 68 26.43 27.08 -15.54
N THR A 69 25.45 26.52 -16.23
CA THR A 69 24.87 27.17 -17.40
C THR A 69 24.07 28.40 -16.98
N GLU A 70 23.78 29.30 -17.92
CA GLU A 70 22.95 30.49 -17.66
C GLU A 70 21.56 30.14 -17.10
N GLN A 71 21.07 28.93 -17.38
CA GLN A 71 19.79 28.39 -16.89
C GLN A 71 19.90 27.68 -15.51
N GLY A 72 21.05 27.80 -14.84
CA GLY A 72 21.29 27.21 -13.52
C GLY A 72 21.44 25.68 -13.54
N GLU A 73 21.92 25.10 -14.64
CA GLU A 73 22.10 23.65 -14.78
C GLU A 73 23.58 23.24 -14.79
N ALA A 74 23.82 21.95 -14.54
CA ALA A 74 25.15 21.37 -14.61
C ALA A 74 25.67 21.34 -16.06
N CYS A 75 26.92 21.76 -16.30
CA CYS A 75 27.47 21.86 -17.66
C CYS A 75 27.75 20.53 -18.36
N ASN A 76 27.78 19.40 -17.63
CA ASN A 76 28.10 18.06 -18.14
C ASN A 76 29.52 17.87 -18.72
N VAL A 77 30.33 18.91 -18.82
CA VAL A 77 31.69 18.87 -19.41
C VAL A 77 32.81 19.00 -18.40
N CYS A 78 32.53 19.53 -17.19
CA CYS A 78 33.56 19.66 -16.16
C CYS A 78 33.88 18.32 -15.49
N GLU A 79 35.08 18.21 -14.90
CA GLU A 79 35.57 17.00 -14.24
C GLU A 79 34.60 16.46 -13.18
N SER A 80 33.95 17.35 -12.40
CA SER A 80 32.95 16.94 -11.41
C SER A 80 31.71 16.31 -12.05
N CYS A 81 31.25 16.84 -13.20
CA CYS A 81 30.11 16.29 -13.90
C CYS A 81 30.43 14.95 -14.59
N VAL A 82 31.61 14.86 -15.21
CA VAL A 82 32.07 13.65 -15.90
C VAL A 82 32.29 12.52 -14.89
N SER A 83 33.04 12.76 -13.82
CA SER A 83 33.27 11.78 -12.76
C SER A 83 31.98 11.29 -12.10
N PHE A 84 30.96 12.16 -11.95
CA PHE A 84 29.65 11.73 -11.45
C PHE A 84 28.90 10.85 -12.45
N ASN A 85 28.88 11.20 -13.73
CA ASN A 85 28.24 10.41 -14.78
C ASN A 85 28.87 9.02 -14.92
N GLU A 86 30.19 8.93 -14.74
CA GLU A 86 30.96 7.68 -14.76
C GLU A 86 30.93 6.92 -13.43
N GLN A 87 30.19 7.41 -12.42
CA GLN A 87 30.11 6.83 -11.07
C GLN A 87 31.48 6.72 -10.36
N ARG A 88 32.43 7.58 -10.73
CA ARG A 88 33.79 7.65 -10.16
C ARG A 88 33.94 8.78 -9.13
N SER A 89 32.88 9.57 -8.91
CA SER A 89 32.91 10.69 -7.95
C SER A 89 33.00 10.19 -6.51
N TYR A 90 34.04 10.62 -5.79
CA TYR A 90 34.20 10.37 -4.35
C TYR A 90 33.47 11.38 -3.46
N ASN A 91 32.83 12.40 -4.05
CA ASN A 91 32.15 13.45 -3.28
C ASN A 91 30.63 13.27 -3.23
N ILE A 92 30.07 12.31 -3.96
CA ILE A 92 28.64 12.02 -3.96
C ILE A 92 28.47 10.57 -3.55
N HIS A 93 27.93 10.35 -2.35
CA HIS A 93 27.67 9.04 -1.80
C HIS A 93 26.17 8.74 -1.89
N GLU A 94 25.80 7.69 -2.62
CA GLU A 94 24.43 7.18 -2.67
C GLU A 94 24.33 5.96 -1.74
N LEU A 95 23.46 6.03 -0.74
CA LEU A 95 23.16 4.94 0.19
C LEU A 95 21.67 4.62 0.13
N ASP A 96 21.36 3.35 -0.10
CA ASP A 96 20.00 2.84 0.01
C ASP A 96 19.76 2.33 1.42
N ALA A 97 18.89 3.00 2.16
CA ALA A 97 18.58 2.64 3.55
C ALA A 97 17.85 1.30 3.66
N ALA A 98 17.23 0.80 2.59
CA ALA A 98 16.60 -0.52 2.62
C ALA A 98 17.63 -1.66 2.72
N SER A 99 18.84 -1.46 2.18
CA SER A 99 19.93 -2.43 2.23
C SER A 99 20.96 -2.14 3.32
N ASN A 100 21.11 -0.87 3.73
CA ASN A 100 22.09 -0.41 4.72
C ASN A 100 21.38 0.23 5.93
N ASN A 101 20.51 -0.53 6.60
CA ASN A 101 19.67 -0.03 7.69
C ASN A 101 20.30 -0.12 9.09
N SER A 102 21.53 -0.64 9.19
CA SER A 102 22.17 -0.92 10.47
C SER A 102 22.77 0.35 11.10
N VAL A 103 22.98 0.32 12.42
CA VAL A 103 23.61 1.42 13.15
C VAL A 103 25.06 1.60 12.71
N ASP A 104 25.74 0.50 12.38
CA ASP A 104 27.16 0.53 12.03
C ASP A 104 27.40 1.12 10.65
N ASP A 105 26.47 0.93 9.71
CA ASP A 105 26.51 1.59 8.39
C ASP A 105 26.41 3.11 8.54
N ILE A 106 25.47 3.59 9.36
CA ILE A 106 25.31 5.02 9.63
C ILE A 106 26.50 5.59 10.40
N ARG A 107 27.06 4.86 11.37
CA ARG A 107 28.28 5.31 12.06
C ARG A 107 29.45 5.45 11.10
N SER A 108 29.64 4.47 10.23
CA SER A 108 30.68 4.52 9.18
C SER A 108 30.49 5.72 8.26
N LEU A 109 29.23 6.03 7.89
CA LEU A 109 28.89 7.23 7.13
C LEU A 109 29.22 8.52 7.91
N THR A 110 28.84 8.61 9.19
CA THR A 110 29.14 9.75 10.06
C THR A 110 30.64 9.99 10.22
N GLU A 111 31.46 8.94 10.28
CA GLU A 111 32.92 9.08 10.28
C GLU A 111 33.44 9.65 8.95
N GLN A 112 32.93 9.16 7.82
CA GLN A 112 33.28 9.66 6.49
C GLN A 112 32.87 11.12 6.26
N VAL A 113 31.78 11.59 6.89
CA VAL A 113 31.28 12.97 6.80
C VAL A 113 32.30 13.98 7.35
N ARG A 114 33.08 13.59 8.36
CA ARG A 114 34.11 14.46 8.97
C ARG A 114 35.27 14.77 8.02
N VAL A 115 35.49 13.93 7.00
CA VAL A 115 36.57 14.12 6.01
C VAL A 115 36.13 15.13 4.95
N PRO A 116 36.90 16.22 4.74
CA PRO A 116 36.56 17.23 3.72
C PRO A 116 36.65 16.67 2.29
N PRO A 117 35.91 17.25 1.33
CA PRO A 117 35.94 16.81 -0.06
C PRO A 117 37.33 17.04 -0.70
N GLN A 118 37.81 16.10 -1.50
CA GLN A 118 39.10 16.23 -2.21
C GLN A 118 38.98 17.07 -3.49
N VAL A 119 37.81 17.07 -4.12
CA VAL A 119 37.53 17.80 -5.37
C VAL A 119 36.16 18.45 -5.25
N GLY A 120 36.02 19.73 -5.63
CA GLY A 120 34.74 20.44 -5.51
C GLY A 120 34.53 21.08 -4.13
N LYS A 121 33.30 21.57 -3.88
CA LYS A 121 32.97 22.36 -2.68
C LYS A 121 32.23 21.56 -1.62
N TYR A 122 31.40 20.61 -2.03
CA TYR A 122 30.50 19.90 -1.12
C TYR A 122 30.64 18.38 -1.25
N LYS A 123 30.50 17.71 -0.12
CA LYS A 123 30.34 16.26 -0.03
C LYS A 123 28.87 15.95 0.21
N VAL A 124 28.23 15.33 -0.78
CA VAL A 124 26.79 15.11 -0.81
C VAL A 124 26.48 13.67 -0.46
N TYR A 125 25.54 13.47 0.46
CA TYR A 125 25.06 12.17 0.90
C TYR A 125 23.59 12.03 0.52
N ILE A 126 23.30 11.16 -0.44
CA ILE A 126 21.94 10.83 -0.87
C ILE A 126 21.54 9.55 -0.13
N ILE A 127 20.54 9.64 0.74
CA ILE A 127 19.99 8.49 1.47
C ILE A 127 18.59 8.22 0.93
N ASP A 128 18.44 7.16 0.14
CA ASP A 128 17.15 6.75 -0.43
C ASP A 128 16.38 5.85 0.55
N GLU A 129 15.05 5.93 0.48
CA GLU A 129 14.10 5.28 1.38
C GLU A 129 14.47 5.39 2.88
N VAL A 130 14.84 6.60 3.34
CA VAL A 130 15.38 6.84 4.69
C VAL A 130 14.47 6.34 5.81
N HIS A 131 13.15 6.23 5.58
CA HIS A 131 12.20 5.66 6.54
C HIS A 131 12.46 4.18 6.88
N MET A 132 13.30 3.48 6.09
CA MET A 132 13.71 2.10 6.32
C MET A 132 14.88 1.96 7.30
N LEU A 133 15.51 3.07 7.74
CA LEU A 133 16.55 3.03 8.77
C LEU A 133 15.99 2.52 10.10
N SER A 134 16.80 1.74 10.81
CA SER A 134 16.47 1.34 12.18
C SER A 134 16.43 2.56 13.12
N SER A 135 15.60 2.50 14.18
CA SER A 135 15.46 3.62 15.13
C SER A 135 16.79 3.99 15.80
N SER A 136 17.66 3.01 16.05
CA SER A 136 18.99 3.21 16.58
C SER A 136 19.93 3.90 15.57
N ALA A 137 19.83 3.57 14.28
CA ALA A 137 20.57 4.24 13.21
C ALA A 137 20.10 5.70 13.04
N PHE A 138 18.79 5.94 13.12
CA PHE A 138 18.22 7.29 13.11
C PHE A 138 18.77 8.18 14.24
N ASN A 139 18.83 7.65 15.47
CA ASN A 139 19.36 8.41 16.61
C ASN A 139 20.87 8.69 16.48
N ALA A 140 21.63 7.76 15.90
CA ALA A 140 23.04 8.00 15.59
C ALA A 140 23.20 9.13 14.56
N PHE A 141 22.30 9.19 13.57
CA PHE A 141 22.32 10.19 12.52
C PHE A 141 21.95 11.61 13.00
N LEU A 142 21.07 11.73 14.00
CA LEU A 142 20.61 13.02 14.54
C LEU A 142 21.75 13.95 14.95
N LYS A 143 22.78 13.41 15.60
CA LYS A 143 23.95 14.19 16.02
C LYS A 143 24.67 14.85 14.84
N THR A 144 24.71 14.16 13.70
CA THR A 144 25.35 14.68 12.48
C THR A 144 24.46 15.69 11.76
N LEU A 145 23.14 15.55 11.85
CA LEU A 145 22.19 16.53 11.30
C LEU A 145 22.09 17.81 12.13
N GLU A 146 22.34 17.74 13.44
CA GLU A 146 22.35 18.90 14.34
C GLU A 146 23.57 19.79 14.14
N GLU A 147 24.75 19.17 14.04
CA GLU A 147 26.03 19.87 13.88
C GLU A 147 26.75 19.39 12.62
N PRO A 148 26.19 19.63 11.41
CA PRO A 148 26.79 19.18 10.17
C PRO A 148 28.04 20.00 9.84
N PRO A 149 29.11 19.39 9.31
CA PRO A 149 30.22 20.14 8.74
C PRO A 149 29.76 21.04 7.59
N ALA A 150 30.37 22.22 7.43
CA ALA A 150 29.96 23.20 6.42
C ALA A 150 30.03 22.69 4.97
N HIS A 151 30.87 21.67 4.70
CA HIS A 151 31.01 21.03 3.39
C HIS A 151 30.04 19.86 3.18
N ALA A 152 29.30 19.41 4.18
CA ALA A 152 28.41 18.26 4.09
C ALA A 152 26.98 18.67 3.73
N VAL A 153 26.39 18.01 2.72
CA VAL A 153 25.00 18.21 2.32
C VAL A 153 24.28 16.86 2.32
N PHE A 154 23.19 16.75 3.06
CA PHE A 154 22.36 15.56 3.14
C PHE A 154 21.12 15.73 2.27
N ILE A 155 20.82 14.73 1.43
CA ILE A 155 19.60 14.65 0.66
C ILE A 155 18.92 13.33 1.02
N LEU A 156 17.87 13.42 1.82
CA LEU A 156 17.09 12.29 2.28
C LEU A 156 15.89 12.14 1.34
N ALA A 157 15.61 10.92 0.88
CA ALA A 157 14.41 10.64 0.11
C ALA A 157 13.54 9.61 0.84
N THR A 158 12.22 9.82 0.86
CA THR A 158 11.27 8.88 1.44
C THR A 158 9.97 8.82 0.66
N THR A 159 9.38 7.63 0.60
CA THR A 159 7.99 7.42 0.17
C THR A 159 6.98 7.69 1.27
N GLU A 160 7.39 7.57 2.53
CA GLU A 160 6.50 7.66 3.69
C GLU A 160 6.97 8.75 4.66
N LYS A 161 6.41 9.97 4.54
CA LYS A 161 6.77 11.13 5.38
C LYS A 161 6.43 10.93 6.86
N TYR A 162 5.32 10.24 7.16
CA TYR A 162 4.83 10.05 8.53
C TYR A 162 5.66 9.07 9.36
N LYS A 163 6.45 8.20 8.71
CA LYS A 163 7.40 7.30 9.40
C LYS A 163 8.68 8.03 9.84
N ILE A 164 8.92 9.25 9.37
CA ILE A 164 10.10 10.03 9.74
C ILE A 164 9.88 10.71 11.09
N LEU A 165 10.88 10.63 11.96
CA LEU A 165 10.84 11.26 13.27
C LEU A 165 10.68 12.79 13.14
N PRO A 166 9.81 13.43 13.94
CA PRO A 166 9.63 14.89 13.92
C PRO A 166 10.93 15.67 14.15
N THR A 167 11.88 15.10 14.90
CA THR A 167 13.21 15.66 15.14
C THR A 167 14.04 15.83 13.86
N ILE A 168 13.86 14.98 12.87
CA ILE A 168 14.54 15.09 11.57
C ILE A 168 13.82 16.09 10.69
N LEU A 169 12.48 16.04 10.70
CA LEU A 169 11.64 16.97 9.93
C LEU A 169 11.96 18.43 10.29
N SER A 170 12.21 18.73 11.57
CA SER A 170 12.54 20.10 12.01
C SER A 170 13.91 20.59 11.56
N ARG A 171 14.81 19.69 11.16
CA ARG A 171 16.20 20.00 10.75
C ARG A 171 16.40 19.91 9.24
N CYS A 172 15.38 19.52 8.48
CA CYS A 172 15.45 19.37 7.02
C CYS A 172 14.56 20.39 6.32
N GLN A 173 14.99 20.89 5.17
CA GLN A 173 14.07 21.54 4.24
C GLN A 173 13.24 20.48 3.50
N ILE A 174 11.92 20.55 3.64
CA ILE A 174 11.01 19.54 3.10
C ILE A 174 10.54 19.96 1.70
N TYR A 175 10.67 19.04 0.74
CA TYR A 175 10.22 19.18 -0.63
C TYR A 175 9.25 18.02 -0.94
N ASP A 176 7.97 18.34 -1.10
CA ASP A 176 6.92 17.36 -1.37
C ASP A 176 6.72 17.21 -2.89
N PHE A 177 7.03 16.03 -3.41
CA PHE A 177 6.85 15.62 -4.80
C PHE A 177 5.43 15.12 -5.02
N ASN A 178 4.76 15.69 -6.03
CA ASN A 178 3.41 15.32 -6.39
C ASN A 178 3.39 14.17 -7.39
N ARG A 179 2.25 13.48 -7.49
CA ARG A 179 2.00 12.51 -8.57
C ARG A 179 2.07 13.22 -9.92
N ILE A 180 2.66 12.54 -10.90
CA ILE A 180 2.68 13.04 -12.28
C ILE A 180 1.28 12.84 -12.87
N THR A 181 0.79 13.84 -13.59
CA THR A 181 -0.55 13.76 -14.20
C THR A 181 -0.56 12.70 -15.31
N VAL A 182 -1.73 12.09 -15.55
CA VAL A 182 -1.89 11.12 -16.65
C VAL A 182 -1.53 11.74 -18.00
N GLU A 183 -1.93 12.99 -18.23
CA GLU A 183 -1.63 13.72 -19.47
C GLU A 183 -0.12 13.92 -19.69
N ASP A 184 0.62 14.31 -18.65
CA ASP A 184 2.07 14.47 -18.70
C ASP A 184 2.77 13.11 -18.96
N MET A 185 2.29 12.04 -18.30
CA MET A 185 2.82 10.69 -18.50
C MET A 185 2.60 10.20 -19.93
N VAL A 186 1.40 10.34 -20.48
CA VAL A 186 1.08 9.96 -21.86
C VAL A 186 1.94 10.74 -22.85
N SER A 187 2.08 12.05 -22.65
CA SER A 187 2.92 12.92 -23.49
C SER A 187 4.39 12.46 -23.49
N TYR A 188 4.91 12.08 -22.32
CA TYR A 188 6.27 11.58 -22.20
C TYR A 188 6.46 10.19 -22.80
N LEU A 189 5.52 9.27 -22.59
CA LEU A 189 5.54 7.95 -23.21
C LEU A 189 5.50 8.05 -24.74
N MET A 190 4.72 8.98 -25.29
CA MET A 190 4.69 9.27 -26.72
C MET A 190 6.05 9.77 -27.23
N TYR A 191 6.71 10.66 -26.47
CA TYR A 191 8.07 11.09 -26.77
C TYR A 191 9.06 9.92 -26.79
N VAL A 192 9.01 9.03 -25.80
CA VAL A 192 9.86 7.83 -25.74
C VAL A 192 9.59 6.88 -26.91
N ALA A 193 8.32 6.62 -27.22
CA ALA A 193 7.93 5.78 -28.37
C ALA A 193 8.50 6.34 -29.69
N SER A 194 8.43 7.66 -29.89
CA SER A 194 8.99 8.31 -31.08
C SER A 194 10.51 8.17 -31.18
N LYS A 195 11.23 8.20 -30.06
CA LYS A 195 12.70 8.04 -30.01
C LYS A 195 13.14 6.62 -30.28
N GLU A 196 12.41 5.63 -29.79
CA GLU A 196 12.66 4.21 -30.01
C GLU A 196 12.08 3.69 -31.34
N ARG A 197 11.38 4.54 -32.11
CA ARG A 197 10.70 4.18 -33.38
C ARG A 197 9.63 3.10 -33.21
N ILE A 198 8.90 3.17 -32.09
CA ILE A 198 7.79 2.28 -31.74
C ILE A 198 6.48 2.96 -32.15
N THR A 199 5.57 2.21 -32.77
CA THR A 199 4.20 2.70 -33.03
C THR A 199 3.36 2.48 -31.78
N ALA A 200 2.79 3.55 -31.23
CA ALA A 200 1.97 3.49 -30.02
C ALA A 200 0.69 4.31 -30.15
N GLU A 201 -0.43 3.71 -29.79
CA GLU A 201 -1.73 4.36 -29.76
C GLU A 201 -1.90 5.19 -28.48
N ALA A 202 -2.49 6.39 -28.58
CA ALA A 202 -2.69 7.26 -27.42
C ALA A 202 -3.59 6.62 -26.34
N GLU A 203 -4.57 5.82 -26.74
CA GLU A 203 -5.46 5.10 -25.82
C GLU A 203 -4.70 4.01 -25.06
N ALA A 204 -3.82 3.29 -25.74
CA ALA A 204 -2.95 2.28 -25.15
C ALA A 204 -2.01 2.89 -24.09
N LEU A 205 -1.41 4.05 -24.41
CA LEU A 205 -0.55 4.79 -23.46
C LEU A 205 -1.33 5.33 -22.26
N ASN A 206 -2.60 5.70 -22.44
CA ASN A 206 -3.45 6.16 -21.34
C ASN A 206 -3.69 5.05 -20.32
N VAL A 207 -3.97 3.82 -20.77
CA VAL A 207 -4.10 2.65 -19.88
C VAL A 207 -2.82 2.39 -19.09
N ILE A 208 -1.65 2.49 -19.74
CA ILE A 208 -0.35 2.35 -19.06
C ILE A 208 -0.16 3.44 -18.01
N ALA A 209 -0.46 4.69 -18.35
CA ALA A 209 -0.32 5.83 -17.45
C ALA A 209 -1.26 5.73 -16.23
N LEU A 210 -2.50 5.29 -16.43
CA LEU A 210 -3.46 5.06 -15.35
C LEU A 210 -2.99 3.92 -14.43
N LYS A 211 -2.48 2.83 -15.01
CA LYS A 211 -1.94 1.70 -14.23
C LYS A 211 -0.70 2.07 -13.41
N ALA A 212 0.08 3.05 -13.87
CA ALA A 212 1.29 3.52 -13.21
C ALA A 212 1.03 4.47 -12.01
N ASP A 213 -0.20 4.91 -11.79
CA ASP A 213 -0.63 5.68 -10.60
C ASP A 213 0.25 6.92 -10.28
N GLY A 214 0.73 7.60 -11.33
CA GLY A 214 1.55 8.80 -11.22
C GLY A 214 3.06 8.57 -11.08
N GLY A 215 3.53 7.32 -11.13
CA GLY A 215 4.95 6.94 -11.10
C GLY A 215 5.53 6.73 -12.50
N MET A 216 6.38 7.65 -12.99
CA MET A 216 6.98 7.54 -14.33
C MET A 216 7.88 6.31 -14.49
N ARG A 217 8.57 5.90 -13.42
CA ARG A 217 9.41 4.69 -13.43
C ARG A 217 8.58 3.44 -13.73
N ASP A 218 7.41 3.35 -13.12
CA ASP A 218 6.53 2.20 -13.28
C ASP A 218 5.85 2.26 -14.66
N ALA A 219 5.44 3.46 -15.12
CA ALA A 219 4.93 3.67 -16.48
C ALA A 219 5.91 3.21 -17.58
N LEU A 220 7.19 3.59 -17.48
CA LEU A 220 8.23 3.16 -18.44
C LEU A 220 8.50 1.65 -18.38
N SER A 221 8.45 1.06 -17.18
CA SER A 221 8.66 -0.38 -17.01
C SER A 221 7.52 -1.18 -17.65
N ILE A 222 6.27 -0.72 -17.45
CA ILE A 222 5.08 -1.28 -18.07
C ILE A 222 5.15 -1.10 -19.60
N PHE A 223 5.55 0.07 -20.08
CA PHE A 223 5.72 0.34 -21.50
C PHE A 223 6.69 -0.64 -22.16
N ASP A 224 7.88 -0.85 -21.59
CA ASP A 224 8.86 -1.80 -22.12
C ASP A 224 8.32 -3.24 -22.15
N GLN A 225 7.56 -3.62 -21.11
CA GLN A 225 6.92 -4.95 -21.05
C GLN A 225 5.92 -5.14 -22.20
N VAL A 226 5.08 -4.13 -22.46
CA VAL A 226 4.09 -4.19 -23.56
C VAL A 226 4.79 -4.16 -24.92
N VAL A 227 5.83 -3.35 -25.09
CA VAL A 227 6.61 -3.28 -26.34
C VAL A 227 7.23 -4.63 -26.67
N SER A 228 7.80 -5.30 -25.66
CA SER A 228 8.37 -6.65 -25.80
C SER A 228 7.32 -7.68 -26.20
N PHE A 229 6.11 -7.57 -25.64
CA PHE A 229 4.99 -8.47 -25.94
C PHE A 229 4.41 -8.27 -27.34
N THR A 230 4.24 -7.02 -27.76
CA THR A 230 3.60 -6.66 -29.04
C THR A 230 4.56 -6.61 -30.23
N GLY A 231 5.86 -6.80 -30.01
CA GLY A 231 6.87 -6.74 -31.06
C GLY A 231 7.09 -5.32 -31.62
N GLY A 232 6.82 -4.28 -30.83
CA GLY A 232 7.03 -2.88 -31.21
C GLY A 232 5.80 -2.13 -31.74
N ASN A 233 4.62 -2.75 -31.74
CA ASN A 233 3.36 -2.08 -32.06
C ASN A 233 2.39 -2.08 -30.86
N VAL A 234 2.42 -1.01 -30.07
CA VAL A 234 1.65 -0.87 -28.84
C VAL A 234 0.22 -0.43 -29.17
N THR A 235 -0.66 -1.42 -29.32
CA THR A 235 -2.11 -1.23 -29.54
C THR A 235 -2.89 -1.29 -28.23
N TYR A 236 -4.10 -0.74 -28.22
CA TYR A 236 -5.00 -0.78 -27.07
C TYR A 236 -5.26 -2.23 -26.60
N GLU A 237 -5.63 -3.12 -27.53
CA GLU A 237 -5.92 -4.53 -27.24
C GLU A 237 -4.69 -5.25 -26.66
N GLY A 238 -3.50 -5.01 -27.21
CA GLY A 238 -2.26 -5.61 -26.73
C GLY A 238 -1.88 -5.16 -25.32
N VAL A 239 -2.17 -3.91 -24.95
CA VAL A 239 -1.98 -3.42 -23.58
C VAL A 239 -2.97 -4.08 -22.62
N ILE A 240 -4.25 -4.14 -22.99
CA ILE A 240 -5.33 -4.72 -22.16
C ILE A 240 -5.03 -6.19 -21.86
N GLU A 241 -4.62 -6.96 -22.87
CA GLU A 241 -4.26 -8.37 -22.71
C GLU A 241 -3.01 -8.56 -21.86
N ASN A 242 -1.96 -7.76 -22.09
CA ASN A 242 -0.71 -7.87 -21.32
C ASN A 242 -0.86 -7.46 -19.85
N LEU A 243 -1.57 -6.36 -19.59
CA LEU A 243 -1.78 -5.83 -18.24
C LEU A 243 -2.90 -6.53 -17.49
N ASN A 244 -3.59 -7.46 -18.16
CA ASN A 244 -4.79 -8.12 -17.64
C ASN A 244 -5.75 -7.08 -17.04
N VAL A 245 -6.05 -6.04 -17.81
CA VAL A 245 -7.01 -4.98 -17.46
C VAL A 245 -8.32 -5.29 -18.19
N LEU A 246 -9.46 -5.06 -17.54
CA LEU A 246 -10.75 -5.22 -18.19
C LEU A 246 -11.01 -4.04 -19.13
N ASP A 247 -11.37 -4.35 -20.37
CA ASP A 247 -11.80 -3.35 -21.35
C ASP A 247 -13.03 -2.61 -20.82
N TYR A 248 -13.04 -1.28 -21.00
CA TYR A 248 -14.17 -0.43 -20.69
C TYR A 248 -15.47 -0.90 -21.35
N GLU A 249 -15.38 -1.51 -22.54
CA GLU A 249 -16.53 -2.04 -23.29
C GLU A 249 -17.36 -3.02 -22.45
N TYR A 250 -16.74 -3.84 -21.58
CA TYR A 250 -17.48 -4.73 -20.69
C TYR A 250 -18.36 -3.95 -19.73
N TYR A 251 -17.86 -2.87 -19.16
CA TYR A 251 -18.61 -2.04 -18.22
C TYR A 251 -19.72 -1.24 -18.90
N PHE A 252 -19.45 -0.70 -20.09
CA PHE A 252 -20.47 -0.04 -20.91
C PHE A 252 -21.63 -1.00 -21.24
N ARG A 253 -21.33 -2.23 -21.70
CA ARG A 253 -22.34 -3.26 -22.00
C ARG A 253 -23.09 -3.72 -20.76
N LEU A 254 -22.41 -3.90 -19.64
CA LEU A 254 -23.06 -4.24 -18.36
C LEU A 254 -24.06 -3.17 -17.96
N THR A 255 -23.70 -1.89 -18.10
CA THR A 255 -24.61 -0.81 -17.74
C THR A 255 -25.84 -0.77 -18.63
N ASP A 256 -25.70 -1.00 -19.94
CA ASP A 256 -26.86 -1.14 -20.83
C ASP A 256 -27.77 -2.31 -20.39
N TYR A 257 -27.20 -3.47 -20.03
CA TYR A 257 -27.98 -4.60 -19.52
C TYR A 257 -28.65 -4.32 -18.17
N PHE A 258 -28.02 -3.55 -17.29
CA PHE A 258 -28.64 -3.13 -16.03
C PHE A 258 -29.86 -2.25 -16.30
N LEU A 259 -29.74 -1.26 -17.18
CA LEU A 259 -30.85 -0.36 -17.54
C LEU A 259 -32.02 -1.10 -18.21
N GLU A 260 -31.72 -2.17 -18.96
CA GLU A 260 -32.71 -3.03 -19.63
C GLU A 260 -33.23 -4.17 -18.74
N ASN A 261 -32.75 -4.29 -17.50
CA ASN A 261 -33.06 -5.38 -16.55
C ASN A 261 -32.75 -6.81 -17.06
N LYS A 262 -31.72 -6.94 -17.90
CA LYS A 262 -31.29 -8.19 -18.54
C LYS A 262 -30.35 -9.03 -17.66
N VAL A 263 -30.92 -9.66 -16.63
CA VAL A 263 -30.17 -10.42 -15.61
C VAL A 263 -29.34 -11.55 -16.20
N SER A 264 -29.89 -12.31 -17.15
CA SER A 264 -29.21 -13.49 -17.72
C SER A 264 -27.95 -13.07 -18.49
N GLU A 265 -28.05 -12.01 -19.27
CA GLU A 265 -26.97 -11.46 -20.09
C GLU A 265 -25.85 -10.89 -19.22
N VAL A 266 -26.19 -10.25 -18.09
CA VAL A 266 -25.21 -9.81 -17.09
C VAL A 266 -24.40 -10.99 -16.54
N LEU A 267 -25.06 -12.08 -16.16
CA LEU A 267 -24.39 -13.27 -15.61
C LEU A 267 -23.51 -13.97 -16.65
N LEU A 268 -23.98 -14.04 -17.90
CA LEU A 268 -23.19 -14.58 -19.01
C LEU A 268 -21.94 -13.73 -19.30
N LEU A 269 -22.09 -12.41 -19.30
CA LEU A 269 -20.98 -11.48 -19.52
C LEU A 269 -19.96 -11.56 -18.37
N PHE A 270 -20.43 -11.67 -17.13
CA PHE A 270 -19.54 -11.89 -15.98
C PHE A 270 -18.80 -13.24 -16.07
N ASN A 271 -19.47 -14.31 -16.51
CA ASN A 271 -18.81 -15.60 -16.72
C ASN A 271 -17.75 -15.55 -17.83
N GLU A 272 -17.99 -14.78 -18.89
CA GLU A 272 -16.99 -14.50 -19.95
C GLU A 272 -15.74 -13.84 -19.37
N VAL A 273 -15.92 -12.82 -18.52
CA VAL A 273 -14.83 -12.13 -17.80
C VAL A 273 -14.03 -13.11 -16.95
N LEU A 274 -14.69 -13.97 -16.16
CA LEU A 274 -14.00 -14.96 -15.34
C LEU A 274 -13.23 -15.99 -16.18
N ASN A 275 -13.78 -16.41 -17.33
CA ASN A 275 -13.13 -17.36 -18.23
C ASN A 275 -11.87 -16.78 -18.89
N LYS A 276 -11.78 -15.46 -19.04
CA LYS A 276 -10.57 -14.77 -19.50
C LYS A 276 -9.49 -14.68 -18.41
N GLY A 277 -9.75 -15.15 -17.19
CA GLY A 277 -8.77 -15.20 -16.10
C GLY A 277 -8.76 -13.94 -15.22
N PHE A 278 -9.75 -13.06 -15.35
CA PHE A 278 -9.89 -11.90 -14.47
C PHE A 278 -10.41 -12.29 -13.09
N GLU A 279 -9.85 -11.69 -12.04
CA GLU A 279 -10.37 -11.88 -10.69
C GLU A 279 -11.61 -11.02 -10.43
N GLY A 280 -12.61 -11.61 -9.79
CA GLY A 280 -13.87 -10.92 -9.49
C GLY A 280 -13.71 -9.66 -8.61
N GLY A 281 -12.67 -9.60 -7.76
CA GLY A 281 -12.40 -8.43 -6.92
C GLY A 281 -12.08 -7.19 -7.77
N TYR A 282 -11.11 -7.30 -8.69
CA TYR A 282 -10.77 -6.23 -9.63
C TYR A 282 -11.95 -5.85 -10.53
N PHE A 283 -12.77 -6.83 -10.92
CA PHE A 283 -13.99 -6.57 -11.69
C PHE A 283 -14.95 -5.65 -10.94
N ILE A 284 -15.24 -5.90 -9.66
CA ILE A 284 -16.13 -5.06 -8.84
C ILE A 284 -15.53 -3.68 -8.58
N THR A 285 -14.23 -3.60 -8.24
CA THR A 285 -13.58 -2.30 -8.05
C THR A 285 -13.65 -1.46 -9.33
N GLY A 286 -13.37 -2.06 -10.49
CA GLY A 286 -13.48 -1.38 -11.78
C GLY A 286 -14.91 -0.98 -12.15
N LEU A 287 -15.91 -1.81 -11.80
CA LEU A 287 -17.33 -1.48 -11.99
C LEU A 287 -17.74 -0.28 -11.12
N SER A 288 -17.24 -0.21 -9.88
CA SER A 288 -17.46 0.94 -8.99
C SER A 288 -16.85 2.22 -9.57
N SER A 289 -15.61 2.15 -10.05
CA SER A 289 -14.94 3.27 -10.75
C SER A 289 -15.72 3.71 -12.00
N HIS A 290 -16.23 2.76 -12.79
CA HIS A 290 -17.06 3.05 -13.96
C HIS A 290 -18.34 3.82 -13.61
N PHE A 291 -19.06 3.42 -12.55
CA PHE A 291 -20.24 4.16 -12.10
C PHE A 291 -19.91 5.55 -11.54
N ARG A 292 -18.77 5.69 -10.85
CA ARG A 292 -18.26 6.99 -10.41
C ARG A 292 -17.97 7.90 -11.62
N ASP A 293 -17.34 7.37 -12.65
CA ASP A 293 -17.04 8.14 -13.87
C ASP A 293 -18.32 8.50 -14.64
N MET A 294 -19.34 7.62 -14.68
CA MET A 294 -20.66 7.97 -15.20
C MET A 294 -21.32 9.11 -14.42
N LEU A 295 -21.27 9.05 -13.09
CA LEU A 295 -21.85 10.08 -12.23
C LEU A 295 -21.17 11.44 -12.47
N VAL A 296 -19.84 11.45 -12.56
CA VAL A 296 -19.03 12.63 -12.89
C VAL A 296 -19.32 13.14 -14.31
N SER A 297 -19.71 12.26 -15.24
CA SER A 297 -20.03 12.63 -16.62
C SER A 297 -21.43 13.22 -16.83
N LYS A 298 -22.27 13.25 -15.78
CA LYS A 298 -23.61 13.83 -15.84
C LYS A 298 -23.58 15.34 -16.07
N ASP A 299 -22.68 16.03 -15.36
CA ASP A 299 -22.55 17.48 -15.44
C ASP A 299 -21.37 17.87 -16.34
N PRO A 300 -21.56 18.80 -17.29
CA PRO A 300 -20.48 19.26 -18.16
C PRO A 300 -19.29 19.88 -17.40
N ILE A 301 -19.55 20.44 -16.21
CA ILE A 301 -18.55 21.11 -15.37
C ILE A 301 -17.57 20.08 -14.78
N THR A 302 -18.03 18.87 -14.51
CA THR A 302 -17.24 17.81 -13.87
C THR A 302 -16.53 16.89 -14.87
N LEU A 303 -16.79 17.01 -16.17
CA LEU A 303 -16.08 16.28 -17.23
C LEU A 303 -14.55 16.34 -17.18
N PRO A 304 -13.90 17.47 -16.79
CA PRO A 304 -12.44 17.53 -16.65
C PRO A 304 -11.87 16.60 -15.57
N LEU A 305 -12.70 16.09 -14.64
CA LEU A 305 -12.27 15.18 -13.58
C LEU A 305 -12.08 13.72 -14.08
N LEU A 306 -12.40 13.45 -15.35
CA LEU A 306 -12.26 12.14 -15.97
C LEU A 306 -10.86 11.97 -16.57
N GLU A 307 -10.11 11.04 -15.98
CA GLU A 307 -8.75 10.67 -16.40
C GLU A 307 -8.75 9.61 -17.52
N VAL A 308 -9.59 9.82 -18.54
CA VAL A 308 -9.75 8.90 -19.68
C VAL A 308 -9.47 9.59 -21.01
N GLY A 309 -9.20 8.80 -22.05
CA GLY A 309 -9.04 9.28 -23.42
C GLY A 309 -10.27 10.02 -23.95
N ALA A 310 -10.08 10.87 -24.96
CA ALA A 310 -11.14 11.74 -25.50
C ALA A 310 -12.34 10.96 -26.08
N SER A 311 -12.09 9.85 -26.76
CA SER A 311 -13.13 8.94 -27.31
C SER A 311 -13.99 8.34 -26.20
N ILE A 312 -13.35 7.79 -25.17
CA ILE A 312 -13.99 7.17 -24.01
C ILE A 312 -14.77 8.21 -23.21
N ARG A 313 -14.24 9.43 -23.07
CA ARG A 313 -14.92 10.55 -22.39
C ARG A 313 -16.27 10.87 -23.02
N GLU A 314 -16.35 10.90 -24.36
CA GLU A 314 -17.61 11.16 -25.06
C GLU A 314 -18.61 10.00 -24.94
N ARG A 315 -18.13 8.75 -24.90
CA ARG A 315 -18.97 7.58 -24.60
C ARG A 315 -19.55 7.65 -23.19
N TYR A 316 -18.74 7.98 -22.20
CA TYR A 316 -19.22 8.20 -20.83
C TYR A 316 -20.27 9.30 -20.78
N ARG A 317 -20.04 10.43 -21.44
CA ARG A 317 -21.02 11.51 -21.53
C ARG A 317 -22.36 11.03 -22.12
N THR A 318 -22.31 10.26 -23.20
CA THR A 318 -23.51 9.75 -23.89
C THR A 318 -24.29 8.76 -23.03
N GLN A 319 -23.63 7.75 -22.46
CA GLN A 319 -24.31 6.75 -21.63
C GLN A 319 -24.76 7.32 -20.30
N ALA A 320 -23.96 8.20 -19.67
CA ALA A 320 -24.33 8.87 -18.43
C ALA A 320 -25.69 9.56 -18.57
N GLN A 321 -25.99 10.24 -19.69
CA GLN A 321 -27.31 10.88 -19.87
C GLN A 321 -28.48 9.90 -19.81
N ARG A 322 -28.30 8.64 -20.24
CA ARG A 322 -29.33 7.58 -20.19
C ARG A 322 -29.53 7.00 -18.78
N CYS A 323 -28.56 7.12 -17.89
CA CYS A 323 -28.60 6.53 -16.54
C CYS A 323 -29.33 7.43 -15.52
N PRO A 324 -30.34 6.95 -14.77
CA PRO A 324 -30.93 7.72 -13.68
C PRO A 324 -29.93 7.99 -12.54
N LEU A 325 -29.94 9.18 -11.96
CA LEU A 325 -29.11 9.51 -10.79
C LEU A 325 -29.34 8.57 -9.58
N PRO A 326 -30.59 8.22 -9.20
CA PRO A 326 -30.83 7.27 -8.11
C PRO A 326 -30.22 5.89 -8.36
N PHE A 327 -30.21 5.44 -9.62
CA PHE A 327 -29.59 4.18 -10.00
C PHE A 327 -28.07 4.24 -9.79
N LEU A 328 -27.39 5.32 -10.22
CA LEU A 328 -25.94 5.45 -10.05
C LEU A 328 -25.52 5.46 -8.56
N TYR A 329 -26.24 6.18 -7.70
CA TYR A 329 -25.97 6.18 -6.26
C TYR A 329 -26.16 4.80 -5.63
N HIS A 330 -27.26 4.12 -5.98
CA HIS A 330 -27.52 2.77 -5.51
C HIS A 330 -26.47 1.78 -6.01
N ALA A 331 -26.04 1.93 -7.27
CA ALA A 331 -25.06 1.05 -7.89
C ALA A 331 -23.68 1.16 -7.25
N ILE A 332 -23.21 2.37 -7.00
CA ILE A 332 -21.95 2.63 -6.29
C ILE A 332 -22.01 2.03 -4.88
N LYS A 333 -23.13 2.20 -4.16
CA LYS A 333 -23.31 1.63 -2.83
C LYS A 333 -23.21 0.11 -2.84
N LEU A 334 -23.95 -0.56 -3.72
CA LEU A 334 -23.92 -2.03 -3.84
C LEU A 334 -22.53 -2.55 -4.22
N CYS A 335 -21.81 -1.85 -5.11
CA CYS A 335 -20.44 -2.22 -5.46
C CYS A 335 -19.49 -2.09 -4.27
N ASN A 336 -19.61 -1.01 -3.48
CA ASN A 336 -18.81 -0.81 -2.28
C ASN A 336 -19.10 -1.85 -1.20
N ASP A 337 -20.38 -2.18 -0.97
CA ASP A 337 -20.78 -3.22 -0.02
C ASP A 337 -20.26 -4.61 -0.46
N CYS A 338 -20.27 -4.89 -1.77
CA CYS A 338 -19.67 -6.10 -2.31
C CYS A 338 -18.15 -6.13 -2.12
N ASP A 339 -17.45 -5.03 -2.38
CA ASP A 339 -15.99 -4.93 -2.23
C ASP A 339 -15.54 -5.18 -0.78
N MET A 340 -16.22 -4.55 0.19
CA MET A 340 -15.94 -4.74 1.62
C MET A 340 -16.14 -6.20 2.07
N ASN A 341 -17.20 -6.84 1.58
CA ASN A 341 -17.51 -8.25 1.92
C ASN A 341 -16.73 -9.26 1.08
N TYR A 342 -16.04 -8.84 0.02
CA TYR A 342 -15.35 -9.73 -0.91
C TYR A 342 -14.21 -10.51 -0.23
N ARG A 343 -13.49 -9.87 0.70
CA ARG A 343 -12.37 -10.52 1.41
C ARG A 343 -12.84 -11.54 2.44
N THR A 344 -13.98 -11.31 3.08
CA THR A 344 -14.51 -12.15 4.17
C THR A 344 -15.43 -13.27 3.66
N SER A 345 -15.98 -13.13 2.45
CA SER A 345 -16.90 -14.12 1.88
C SER A 345 -16.22 -15.44 1.55
N SER A 346 -16.85 -16.55 1.98
CA SER A 346 -16.44 -17.90 1.62
C SER A 346 -16.69 -18.22 0.14
N ASN A 347 -17.74 -17.65 -0.45
CA ASN A 347 -18.05 -17.81 -1.87
C ASN A 347 -18.08 -16.45 -2.58
N LYS A 348 -16.89 -16.05 -3.04
CA LYS A 348 -16.64 -14.78 -3.73
C LYS A 348 -17.42 -14.62 -5.03
N ARG A 349 -17.60 -15.71 -5.78
CA ARG A 349 -18.32 -15.69 -7.06
C ARG A 349 -19.81 -15.43 -6.83
N LEU A 350 -20.41 -16.18 -5.90
CA LEU A 350 -21.83 -16.01 -5.57
C LEU A 350 -22.12 -14.60 -5.05
N LEU A 351 -21.24 -14.03 -4.23
CA LEU A 351 -21.39 -12.66 -3.74
C LEU A 351 -21.53 -11.66 -4.89
N ILE A 352 -20.64 -11.73 -5.88
CA ILE A 352 -20.66 -10.85 -7.05
C ILE A 352 -21.92 -11.10 -7.89
N GLU A 353 -22.26 -12.35 -8.15
CA GLU A 353 -23.46 -12.70 -8.92
C GLU A 353 -24.73 -12.12 -8.26
N LEU A 354 -24.85 -12.22 -6.94
CA LEU A 354 -25.96 -11.61 -6.18
C LEU A 354 -25.99 -10.09 -6.32
N THR A 355 -24.85 -9.42 -6.18
CA THR A 355 -24.75 -7.96 -6.36
C THR A 355 -25.16 -7.55 -7.78
N LEU A 356 -24.69 -8.27 -8.80
CA LEU A 356 -25.04 -8.01 -10.20
C LEU A 356 -26.54 -8.22 -10.47
N ILE A 357 -27.15 -9.24 -9.88
CA ILE A 357 -28.59 -9.49 -9.96
C ILE A 357 -29.39 -8.36 -9.31
N GLN A 358 -28.94 -7.87 -8.15
CA GLN A 358 -29.56 -6.74 -7.46
C GLN A 358 -29.46 -5.45 -8.28
N LEU A 359 -28.31 -5.18 -8.90
CA LEU A 359 -28.10 -4.04 -9.80
C LEU A 359 -29.06 -4.08 -11.00
N ALA A 360 -29.16 -5.23 -11.65
CA ALA A 360 -30.04 -5.44 -12.80
C ALA A 360 -31.54 -5.35 -12.45
N GLN A 361 -31.91 -5.45 -11.17
CA GLN A 361 -33.31 -5.33 -10.72
C GLN A 361 -33.61 -3.95 -10.13
N SER A 362 -32.60 -3.12 -9.89
CA SER A 362 -32.75 -1.81 -9.26
C SER A 362 -33.55 -0.80 -10.09
N THR A 363 -33.59 -0.97 -11.42
CA THR A 363 -34.36 -0.13 -12.35
C THR A 363 -35.79 -0.62 -12.54
N ALA A 364 -36.11 -1.84 -12.10
CA ALA A 364 -37.47 -2.40 -12.14
C ALA A 364 -38.30 -1.82 -10.99
N SER A 365 -38.69 -0.55 -11.11
CA SER A 365 -39.69 0.05 -10.23
C SER A 365 -41.09 -0.42 -10.64
N GLY A 366 -41.62 -1.45 -9.99
CA GLY A 366 -43.05 -1.55 -9.66
C GLY A 366 -44.08 -1.82 -10.75
N GLU A 367 -43.78 -2.52 -11.85
CA GLU A 367 -44.83 -3.22 -12.61
C GLU A 367 -44.85 -4.70 -12.20
N ASP A 368 -45.58 -4.98 -11.13
CA ASP A 368 -46.14 -6.30 -10.86
C ASP A 368 -47.13 -6.64 -11.99
N THR A 369 -46.62 -7.01 -13.16
CA THR A 369 -47.45 -7.77 -14.12
C THR A 369 -47.73 -9.14 -13.51
N PRO A 370 -49.00 -9.53 -13.30
CA PRO A 370 -49.36 -10.85 -12.78
C PRO A 370 -49.06 -11.91 -13.84
N GLY A 371 -47.79 -12.30 -13.94
CA GLY A 371 -47.27 -13.20 -14.96
C GLY A 371 -45.75 -13.41 -14.90
N SER A 372 -45.00 -12.49 -14.31
CA SER A 372 -43.56 -12.69 -14.04
C SER A 372 -43.40 -13.53 -12.78
N GLY A 373 -43.20 -14.84 -12.95
CA GLY A 373 -43.15 -15.86 -11.89
C GLY A 373 -42.05 -15.66 -10.84
N ARG A 374 -42.23 -14.70 -9.93
CA ARG A 374 -41.43 -14.50 -8.73
C ARG A 374 -42.32 -14.21 -7.53
N SER A 375 -42.98 -15.26 -7.05
CA SER A 375 -43.26 -15.46 -5.62
C SER A 375 -43.52 -16.95 -5.39
N PRO A 376 -42.83 -17.60 -4.44
CA PRO A 376 -43.36 -18.83 -3.87
C PRO A 376 -44.68 -18.47 -3.19
N LYS A 377 -45.78 -19.15 -3.53
CA LYS A 377 -47.12 -18.94 -2.94
C LYS A 377 -47.22 -19.25 -1.44
N GLN A 378 -46.11 -19.54 -0.77
CA GLN A 378 -46.05 -19.84 0.66
C GLN A 378 -44.82 -19.18 1.27
N GLU A 379 -45.06 -18.28 2.23
CA GLU A 379 -44.04 -17.81 3.15
C GLU A 379 -43.47 -19.02 3.91
N ILE A 380 -42.19 -19.32 3.68
CA ILE A 380 -41.46 -20.24 4.56
C ILE A 380 -41.22 -19.48 5.86
N LYS A 381 -41.96 -19.84 6.91
CA LYS A 381 -41.73 -19.30 8.25
C LYS A 381 -40.27 -19.58 8.67
N PRO A 382 -39.57 -18.62 9.30
CA PRO A 382 -38.19 -18.81 9.71
C PRO A 382 -38.08 -19.93 10.74
N ILE A 383 -37.23 -20.92 10.46
CA ILE A 383 -36.91 -22.09 11.30
C ILE A 383 -36.02 -21.74 12.52
N PHE A 384 -35.88 -20.45 12.88
CA PHE A 384 -34.93 -20.00 13.91
C PHE A 384 -35.57 -19.42 15.19
N THR A 385 -36.81 -19.78 15.52
CA THR A 385 -37.49 -19.26 16.72
C THR A 385 -37.86 -20.32 17.76
N LEU A 386 -37.13 -21.43 17.86
CA LEU A 386 -37.27 -22.38 18.99
C LEU A 386 -35.91 -22.87 19.48
N LEU A 387 -35.21 -22.01 20.20
CA LEU A 387 -34.21 -22.42 21.19
C LEU A 387 -34.48 -21.63 22.47
N THR A 388 -35.50 -22.02 23.21
CA THR A 388 -35.53 -21.78 24.66
C THR A 388 -34.67 -22.84 25.34
N PRO A 389 -33.76 -22.47 26.25
CA PRO A 389 -32.94 -23.43 26.96
C PRO A 389 -33.82 -24.23 27.94
N VAL A 390 -33.84 -25.55 27.78
CA VAL A 390 -34.38 -26.47 28.78
C VAL A 390 -33.37 -26.57 29.92
N THR A 391 -33.78 -26.15 31.10
CA THR A 391 -33.07 -26.36 32.37
C THR A 391 -33.16 -27.84 32.73
N GLU A 392 -32.08 -28.60 32.62
CA GLU A 392 -31.98 -29.94 33.20
C GLU A 392 -31.34 -29.86 34.60
N GLN A 393 -32.10 -30.30 35.60
CA GLN A 393 -31.57 -30.69 36.92
C GLN A 393 -31.13 -32.16 36.89
N PRO A 394 -30.13 -32.56 37.69
CA PRO A 394 -29.53 -33.89 37.62
C PRO A 394 -30.35 -34.94 38.37
N GLU A 395 -30.73 -36.02 37.69
CA GLU A 395 -31.20 -37.25 38.35
C GLU A 395 -30.11 -38.35 38.34
N THR A 396 -30.00 -38.94 39.52
CA THR A 396 -29.05 -39.96 39.99
C THR A 396 -29.19 -41.30 39.27
N ILE A 397 -28.06 -41.87 38.87
CA ILE A 397 -27.94 -43.23 38.32
C ILE A 397 -27.73 -44.23 39.47
N VAL A 398 -28.53 -45.30 39.50
CA VAL A 398 -28.29 -46.53 40.28
C VAL A 398 -28.20 -47.70 39.29
N PRO A 399 -27.26 -48.65 39.44
CA PRO A 399 -26.89 -49.59 38.38
C PRO A 399 -27.74 -50.86 38.40
N ASN A 400 -27.94 -51.49 37.24
CA ASN A 400 -28.19 -52.92 37.23
C ASN A 400 -27.58 -53.65 36.01
N SER A 401 -27.24 -54.89 36.33
CA SER A 401 -26.43 -55.91 35.67
C SER A 401 -26.94 -56.48 34.34
N ALA A 402 -26.02 -56.93 33.47
CA ALA A 402 -25.74 -58.35 33.17
C ALA A 402 -25.22 -58.60 31.73
N ALA A 403 -24.13 -59.38 31.68
CA ALA A 403 -23.34 -60.06 30.63
C ALA A 403 -23.87 -60.21 29.18
N PRO A 404 -22.95 -60.44 28.22
CA PRO A 404 -22.72 -61.84 27.78
C PRO A 404 -21.25 -62.25 27.53
N GLN A 405 -21.11 -63.57 27.38
CA GLN A 405 -19.93 -64.43 27.41
C GLN A 405 -19.03 -64.43 26.17
N GLU A 406 -17.84 -64.99 26.40
CA GLU A 406 -16.67 -65.24 25.56
C GLU A 406 -16.89 -66.07 24.28
N SER A 407 -16.01 -65.86 23.30
CA SER A 407 -15.48 -66.95 22.46
C SER A 407 -14.03 -66.65 22.05
N VAL A 408 -13.19 -67.68 22.12
CA VAL A 408 -11.72 -67.66 21.99
C VAL A 408 -11.27 -68.23 20.64
N LEU A 409 -10.34 -67.51 20.00
CA LEU A 409 -9.25 -67.79 19.02
C LEU A 409 -9.09 -69.17 18.31
N PRO A 410 -8.35 -69.19 17.17
CA PRO A 410 -6.92 -69.56 17.24
C PRO A 410 -5.95 -68.76 16.34
N VAL A 411 -4.65 -68.89 16.68
CA VAL A 411 -3.44 -68.13 16.27
C VAL A 411 -2.68 -68.78 15.10
N LYS A 412 -2.08 -67.96 14.20
CA LYS A 412 -0.76 -68.09 13.50
C LYS A 412 -0.37 -66.68 12.99
N GLY A 413 0.83 -66.12 12.97
CA GLY A 413 2.20 -66.45 13.38
C GLY A 413 3.16 -65.47 12.65
N GLY A 414 4.02 -64.75 13.40
CA GLY A 414 5.33 -64.23 12.98
C GLY A 414 5.48 -62.94 12.14
N LYS A 415 5.91 -61.84 12.77
CA LYS A 415 7.27 -61.24 12.71
C LYS A 415 7.29 -59.79 13.23
N GLU A 416 8.20 -59.54 14.16
CA GLU A 416 8.52 -58.23 14.75
C GLU A 416 9.30 -57.32 13.78
N LYS A 417 9.02 -56.01 13.86
CA LYS A 417 10.05 -54.95 13.83
C LYS A 417 9.72 -53.88 14.87
N THR A 418 10.77 -53.56 15.62
CA THR A 418 10.93 -52.72 16.80
C THR A 418 10.78 -51.21 16.54
N ILE A 419 10.20 -50.48 17.49
CA ILE A 419 10.42 -49.04 17.72
C ILE A 419 10.95 -48.90 19.16
N PRO A 420 12.10 -48.25 19.40
CA PRO A 420 12.71 -48.16 20.73
C PRO A 420 12.11 -47.03 21.58
N SER A 421 12.30 -47.17 22.88
CA SER A 421 11.71 -46.43 23.99
C SER A 421 12.72 -45.51 24.71
N MET A 422 12.18 -44.42 25.28
CA MET A 422 12.61 -43.63 26.45
C MET A 422 13.89 -42.77 26.39
N LYS A 423 13.78 -41.51 26.88
CA LYS A 423 14.07 -41.16 28.30
C LYS A 423 13.80 -39.68 28.63
N GLU A 424 13.10 -39.47 29.74
CA GLU A 424 13.19 -38.28 30.59
C GLU A 424 14.59 -38.17 31.20
N LEU A 425 15.09 -36.93 31.36
CA LEU A 425 16.18 -36.66 32.31
C LEU A 425 15.96 -35.31 33.01
N GLN A 426 15.93 -35.38 34.34
CA GLN A 426 16.09 -34.29 35.28
C GLN A 426 17.53 -33.77 35.28
N THR A 427 17.74 -32.46 35.45
CA THR A 427 18.93 -31.92 36.14
C THR A 427 18.59 -30.56 36.76
N GLY A 428 18.68 -30.46 38.09
CA GLY A 428 18.78 -29.19 38.81
C GLY A 428 20.22 -28.91 39.23
N PHE A 429 20.57 -27.63 39.40
CA PHE A 429 21.68 -27.08 40.22
C PHE A 429 21.32 -25.60 40.48
N SER A 430 20.99 -25.17 41.70
CA SER A 430 21.80 -24.86 42.91
C SER A 430 22.17 -23.38 43.03
N ILE A 431 21.68 -22.76 44.11
CA ILE A 431 21.90 -21.37 44.54
C ILE A 431 23.08 -21.33 45.52
N LYS A 432 24.14 -20.55 45.22
CA LYS A 432 24.75 -19.57 46.16
C LYS A 432 26.00 -18.85 45.60
N ARG A 433 25.98 -17.53 45.84
CA ARG A 433 27.08 -16.54 46.06
C ARG A 433 27.93 -16.10 44.88
N ILE A 434 27.71 -14.84 44.45
CA ILE A 434 28.66 -13.74 44.68
C ILE A 434 27.88 -12.52 45.22
N GLN A 435 28.43 -11.92 46.27
CA GLN A 435 27.98 -10.71 46.96
C GLN A 435 28.40 -9.43 46.20
N LYS A 436 27.59 -8.38 46.37
CA LYS A 436 27.93 -6.94 46.53
C LYS A 436 29.03 -6.35 45.64
N ASP A 437 28.66 -5.37 44.79
CA ASP A 437 28.68 -3.97 45.23
C ASP A 437 27.84 -3.07 44.31
N SER A 438 27.33 -2.01 44.95
CA SER A 438 26.36 -1.01 44.56
C SER A 438 26.87 0.02 43.57
N GLU A 439 26.00 0.49 42.67
CA GLU A 439 25.61 1.91 42.51
C GLU A 439 24.83 2.09 41.19
N LYS A 440 23.55 2.47 41.30
CA LYS A 440 22.71 2.97 40.20
C LYS A 440 22.05 4.25 40.67
N GLU A 441 22.37 5.34 40.00
CA GLU A 441 21.63 6.61 40.02
C GLU A 441 20.76 6.74 38.75
N PRO A 442 19.75 7.65 38.73
CA PRO A 442 18.32 7.30 38.65
C PRO A 442 17.70 7.46 37.25
N PRO A 443 16.45 7.00 37.04
CA PRO A 443 15.65 7.38 35.88
C PRO A 443 14.92 8.72 36.09
N LEU A 444 14.93 9.53 35.03
CA LEU A 444 14.30 10.85 34.90
C LEU A 444 12.77 10.76 34.77
N GLN A 445 12.16 11.84 35.28
CA GLN A 445 10.75 12.07 35.55
C GLN A 445 9.87 12.21 34.29
N GLU A 446 8.67 11.63 34.34
CA GLU A 446 7.50 12.16 33.65
C GLU A 446 6.73 13.04 34.63
N GLU A 447 6.54 14.32 34.30
CA GLU A 447 5.66 15.23 35.03
C GLU A 447 4.20 14.84 34.78
N TRP A 448 3.59 14.13 35.74
CA TRP A 448 2.14 14.05 35.87
C TRP A 448 1.65 15.25 36.68
N THR A 449 0.69 15.97 36.10
CA THR A 449 0.01 17.11 36.69
C THR A 449 -0.71 16.73 37.97
N GLY A 450 -0.48 17.55 39.00
CA GLY A 450 -0.91 17.37 40.38
C GLY A 450 -2.33 16.87 40.62
N VAL A 451 -2.41 15.74 41.30
CA VAL A 451 -3.40 15.47 42.34
C VAL A 451 -2.59 15.07 43.58
N SER A 452 -2.73 15.82 44.67
CA SER A 452 -2.12 15.47 45.94
C SER A 452 -2.84 14.26 46.52
N GLU A 453 -2.43 13.06 46.14
CA GLU A 453 -2.87 11.83 46.78
C GLU A 453 -1.95 11.57 47.97
N GLU A 454 -2.53 11.71 49.16
CA GLU A 454 -1.96 11.22 50.40
C GLU A 454 -1.57 9.74 50.19
N ASN A 455 -0.32 9.37 50.46
CA ASN A 455 0.14 7.98 50.46
C ASN A 455 -0.55 7.22 51.61
N GLN A 456 -1.82 6.85 51.42
CA GLN A 456 -2.49 5.88 52.27
C GLN A 456 -2.02 4.49 51.88
N LYS A 457 -1.72 3.66 52.88
CA LYS A 457 -1.33 2.27 52.66
C LYS A 457 -2.53 1.52 52.10
N PHE A 458 -2.43 1.14 50.84
CA PHE A 458 -3.42 0.33 50.16
C PHE A 458 -3.38 -1.11 50.69
N ASP A 459 -4.39 -1.45 51.49
CA ASP A 459 -4.50 -2.78 52.11
C ASP A 459 -5.32 -3.74 51.22
N GLU A 460 -5.14 -5.05 51.40
CA GLU A 460 -5.80 -6.11 50.62
C GLU A 460 -7.34 -6.05 50.71
N ASN A 461 -7.87 -5.45 51.79
CA ASN A 461 -9.30 -5.19 51.95
C ASN A 461 -9.81 -4.07 51.03
N GLU A 462 -9.00 -3.05 50.76
CA GLU A 462 -9.35 -1.96 49.85
C GLU A 462 -9.31 -2.42 48.40
N LEU A 463 -8.32 -3.26 48.05
CA LEU A 463 -8.29 -3.95 46.74
C LEU A 463 -9.59 -4.72 46.48
N ASN A 464 -10.05 -5.49 47.47
CA ASN A 464 -11.30 -6.25 47.35
C ASN A 464 -12.53 -5.34 47.23
N LEU A 465 -12.54 -4.21 47.92
CA LEU A 465 -13.63 -3.23 47.82
C LEU A 465 -13.71 -2.63 46.41
N TYR A 466 -12.59 -2.11 45.88
CA TYR A 466 -12.54 -1.51 44.55
C TYR A 466 -12.77 -2.54 43.44
N TRP A 467 -12.31 -3.79 43.63
CA TRP A 467 -12.60 -4.88 42.71
C TRP A 467 -14.10 -5.18 42.63
N GLN A 468 -14.81 -5.16 43.77
CA GLN A 468 -16.25 -5.37 43.79
C GLN A 468 -17.03 -4.21 43.15
N GLU A 469 -16.58 -2.97 43.32
CA GLU A 469 -17.17 -1.82 42.61
C GLU A 469 -16.96 -1.92 41.10
N TYR A 470 -15.76 -2.27 40.66
CA TYR A 470 -15.47 -2.50 39.25
C TYR A 470 -16.29 -3.66 38.67
N ALA A 471 -16.37 -4.78 39.40
CA ALA A 471 -17.18 -5.94 39.01
C ALA A 471 -18.68 -5.60 38.87
N LYS A 472 -19.18 -4.64 39.65
CA LYS A 472 -20.58 -4.20 39.57
C LYS A 472 -20.88 -3.39 38.31
N GLN A 473 -19.90 -2.68 37.76
CA GLN A 473 -20.04 -1.83 36.57
C GLN A 473 -19.86 -2.59 35.24
N LEU A 474 -19.46 -3.86 35.27
CA LEU A 474 -19.30 -4.69 34.07
C LEU A 474 -20.65 -5.16 33.49
N PRO A 475 -20.76 -5.28 32.14
CA PRO A 475 -21.94 -5.84 31.47
C PRO A 475 -22.28 -7.24 31.99
N LEU A 476 -23.58 -7.59 32.04
CA LEU A 476 -24.12 -8.79 32.69
C LEU A 476 -23.40 -10.10 32.30
N GLU A 477 -22.96 -10.22 31.04
CA GLU A 477 -22.27 -11.41 30.52
C GLU A 477 -20.90 -11.67 31.15
N ARG A 478 -20.23 -10.64 31.69
CA ARG A 478 -18.88 -10.77 32.30
C ARG A 478 -18.89 -10.75 33.82
N LYS A 479 -20.04 -10.46 34.44
CA LYS A 479 -20.21 -10.34 35.89
C LYS A 479 -19.99 -11.68 36.62
N ALA A 480 -20.44 -12.78 36.01
CA ALA A 480 -20.31 -14.12 36.58
C ALA A 480 -18.87 -14.65 36.60
N ILE A 481 -18.02 -14.20 35.67
CA ILE A 481 -16.60 -14.57 35.60
C ILE A 481 -15.80 -13.78 36.65
N ALA A 482 -16.08 -12.48 36.79
CA ALA A 482 -15.41 -11.61 37.76
C ALA A 482 -15.70 -11.99 39.22
N MET A 483 -16.91 -12.49 39.53
CA MET A 483 -17.26 -12.94 40.89
C MET A 483 -16.68 -14.31 41.29
N ARG A 484 -16.12 -15.08 40.34
CA ARG A 484 -15.51 -16.41 40.62
C ARG A 484 -14.04 -16.36 40.98
N MET A 485 -13.38 -15.20 40.89
CA MET A 485 -11.96 -15.04 41.22
C MET A 485 -11.75 -14.52 42.66
N GLN A 486 -12.56 -15.01 43.62
CA GLN A 486 -12.35 -14.80 45.06
C GLN A 486 -11.35 -15.79 45.63
#